data_AF-A0A972H0I1-F1
#
_entry.id   AF-A0A972H0I1-F1
#
_cell.length_a   1.000
_cell.length_b   1.000
_cell.length_c   1.000
_cell.angle_alpha   90.00
_cell.angle_beta   90.00
_cell.angle_gamma   90.00
#
_symmetry.space_group_name_H-M   'P 1'
#
loop_
_entity.id
_entity.type
_entity.pdbx_description
1 polymer ?
#
loop_
_entity_poly.entity_id
_entity_poly.type
_entity_poly.pdbx_seq_one_letter_code
_entity_poly.pdbx_strand_id
1 'polypeptide(L)'
;MKAFVVFILAISIFGCKESSFTLSLGSRLPGWFHVNSNVSREELKLTMDYYLNPWEAEVIFTLYGKDGNELSKLRSDISRIPLKLKNSPTGYPKHYPMYQVITINGITEIIEHRKMESVFYITDAPAVWKALGVVQE
;
A
#
# COMPACT_ATOMS: atom_id res chain seq x y z
N MET A 1 52.53 -6.70 -17.75
CA MET A 1 51.52 -5.93 -16.98
C MET A 1 50.20 -6.68 -17.03
N LYS A 2 49.73 -7.23 -15.91
CA LYS A 2 48.41 -7.86 -15.81
C LYS A 2 47.41 -6.76 -15.43
N ALA A 3 46.53 -6.39 -16.35
CA ALA A 3 45.46 -5.44 -16.07
C ALA A 3 44.43 -6.12 -15.16
N PHE A 4 44.34 -5.67 -13.92
CA PHE A 4 43.29 -6.05 -12.99
C PHE A 4 42.05 -5.24 -13.36
N VAL A 5 41.10 -5.84 -14.08
CA VAL A 5 39.79 -5.25 -14.33
C VAL A 5 38.98 -5.39 -13.05
N VAL A 6 38.93 -4.32 -12.26
CA VAL A 6 38.05 -4.23 -11.09
C VAL A 6 36.65 -3.90 -11.60
N PHE A 7 35.80 -4.91 -11.72
CA PHE A 7 34.38 -4.74 -12.02
C PHE A 7 33.69 -4.28 -10.74
N ILE A 8 33.61 -2.97 -10.50
CA ILE A 8 32.84 -2.41 -9.40
C ILE A 8 31.36 -2.61 -9.76
N LEU A 9 30.76 -3.68 -9.22
CA LEU A 9 29.32 -3.87 -9.23
C LEU A 9 28.73 -2.73 -8.40
N ALA A 10 28.25 -1.67 -9.05
CA ALA A 10 27.44 -0.64 -8.41
C ALA A 10 26.12 -1.30 -8.00
N ILE A 11 26.11 -1.95 -6.84
CA ILE A 11 24.90 -2.41 -6.18
C ILE A 11 24.12 -1.12 -5.88
N SER A 12 23.13 -0.84 -6.72
CA SER A 12 22.26 0.31 -6.53
C SER A 12 21.66 0.21 -5.15
N ILE A 13 22.03 1.16 -4.29
CA ILE A 13 21.54 1.32 -2.92
C ILE A 13 20.07 1.79 -2.89
N PHE A 14 19.43 1.87 -4.05
CA PHE A 14 18.02 2.20 -4.22
C PHE A 14 17.21 0.90 -4.16
N GLY A 15 16.30 0.81 -3.20
CA GLY A 15 15.45 -0.37 -3.00
C GLY A 15 14.75 -0.81 -4.29
N CYS A 16 14.64 -2.12 -4.50
CA CYS A 16 13.93 -2.66 -5.65
C CYS A 16 12.44 -2.64 -5.39
N LYS A 17 11.65 -2.14 -6.35
CA LYS A 17 10.20 -2.27 -6.33
C LYS A 17 9.85 -3.75 -6.44
N GLU A 18 9.36 -4.33 -5.36
CA GLU A 18 8.99 -5.75 -5.28
C GLU A 18 7.62 -5.98 -5.90
N SER A 19 6.65 -5.11 -5.58
CA SER A 19 5.27 -5.26 -6.03
C SER A 19 4.56 -3.92 -6.12
N SER A 20 3.45 -3.90 -6.89
CA SER A 20 2.63 -2.72 -7.15
C SER A 20 1.16 -3.14 -7.17
N PHE A 21 0.34 -2.40 -6.43
CA PHE A 21 -1.09 -2.62 -6.35
C PHE A 21 -1.83 -1.33 -6.67
N THR A 22 -3.05 -1.45 -7.19
CA THR A 22 -3.93 -0.31 -7.49
C THR A 22 -5.16 -0.35 -6.58
N LEU A 23 -5.55 0.81 -6.08
CA LEU A 23 -6.78 0.94 -5.29
C LEU A 23 -7.99 0.65 -6.19
N SER A 24 -8.87 -0.24 -5.74
CA SER A 24 -10.12 -0.54 -6.44
C SER A 24 -10.96 0.72 -6.68
N LEU A 25 -11.60 0.83 -7.85
CA LEU A 25 -12.52 1.93 -8.15
C LEU A 25 -13.71 1.97 -7.19
N GLY A 26 -14.15 0.81 -6.69
CA GLY A 26 -15.22 0.72 -5.70
C GLY A 26 -14.77 0.99 -4.26
N SER A 27 -13.50 1.32 -4.04
CA SER A 27 -12.98 1.70 -2.73
C SER A 27 -12.87 3.21 -2.60
N ARG A 28 -13.18 3.73 -1.41
CA ARG A 28 -12.90 5.13 -1.07
C ARG A 28 -11.39 5.40 -1.09
N LEU A 29 -11.05 6.68 -1.24
CA LEU A 29 -9.68 7.14 -1.06
C LEU A 29 -9.30 7.08 0.44
N PRO A 30 -8.04 6.74 0.78
CA PRO A 30 -7.53 6.85 2.14
C PRO A 30 -7.60 8.29 2.65
N GLY A 31 -7.85 8.48 3.94
CA GLY A 31 -7.96 9.80 4.58
C GLY A 31 -6.67 10.63 4.54
N TRP A 32 -5.52 10.03 4.24
CA TRP A 32 -4.24 10.74 4.06
C TRP A 32 -4.22 11.66 2.85
N PHE A 33 -5.09 11.41 1.87
CA PHE A 33 -5.15 12.20 0.66
C PHE A 33 -6.29 13.21 0.75
N HIS A 34 -5.93 14.48 0.76
CA HIS A 34 -6.87 15.58 0.61
C HIS A 34 -6.97 15.94 -0.87
N VAL A 35 -8.06 15.52 -1.51
CA VAL A 35 -8.35 15.88 -2.91
C VAL A 35 -9.45 16.91 -2.93
N ASN A 36 -9.31 17.92 -3.81
CA ASN A 36 -10.35 18.91 -4.03
C ASN A 36 -11.65 18.21 -4.45
N SER A 37 -12.77 18.62 -3.87
CA SER A 37 -14.11 18.02 -4.09
C SER A 37 -14.61 18.02 -5.54
N ASN A 38 -13.90 18.71 -6.43
CA ASN A 38 -14.28 18.86 -7.84
C ASN A 38 -13.74 17.74 -8.74
N VAL A 39 -12.98 16.78 -8.21
CA VAL A 39 -12.42 15.65 -8.97
C VAL A 39 -13.16 14.37 -8.58
N SER A 40 -13.63 13.63 -9.58
CA SER A 40 -14.34 12.36 -9.33
C SER A 40 -13.37 11.24 -8.96
N ARG A 41 -13.81 10.29 -8.12
CA ARG A 41 -12.97 9.15 -7.69
C ARG A 41 -12.45 8.34 -8.87
N GLU A 42 -13.21 8.21 -9.95
CA GLU A 42 -12.89 7.45 -11.16
C GLU A 42 -11.78 8.10 -11.99
N GLU A 43 -11.59 9.41 -11.83
CA GLU A 43 -10.51 10.16 -12.48
C GLU A 43 -9.18 10.07 -11.70
N LEU A 44 -9.21 9.44 -10.52
CA LEU A 44 -8.05 9.26 -9.67
C LEU A 44 -7.56 7.82 -9.72
N LYS A 45 -6.24 7.67 -9.77
CA LYS A 45 -5.58 6.38 -9.60
C LYS A 45 -4.67 6.46 -8.39
N LEU A 46 -4.86 5.56 -7.43
CA LEU A 46 -3.93 5.40 -6.31
C LEU A 46 -3.17 4.08 -6.48
N THR A 47 -1.85 4.14 -6.44
CA THR A 47 -1.01 2.95 -6.36
C THR A 47 -0.39 2.81 -4.98
N MET A 48 -0.13 1.57 -4.60
CA MET A 48 0.65 1.18 -3.43
C MET A 48 1.81 0.32 -3.91
N ASP A 49 3.04 0.79 -3.67
CA ASP A 49 4.26 0.16 -4.12
C ASP A 49 5.08 -0.30 -2.91
N TYR A 50 5.43 -1.59 -2.90
CA TYR A 50 6.35 -2.14 -1.91
C TYR A 50 7.77 -2.12 -2.47
N TYR A 51 8.67 -1.58 -1.68
CA TYR A 51 10.10 -1.60 -1.95
C TYR A 51 10.79 -2.42 -0.88
N LEU A 52 11.64 -3.34 -1.32
CA LEU A 52 12.58 -4.00 -0.43
C LEU A 52 13.92 -3.31 -0.55
N ASN A 53 14.40 -2.77 0.57
CA ASN A 53 15.78 -2.35 0.71
C ASN A 53 16.46 -3.22 1.80
N PRO A 54 17.80 -3.22 1.89
CA PRO A 54 18.52 -4.08 2.84
C PRO A 54 18.20 -3.82 4.33
N TRP A 55 17.54 -2.71 4.67
CA TRP A 55 17.33 -2.26 6.05
C TRP A 55 15.86 -2.31 6.47
N GLU A 56 14.94 -2.02 5.56
CA GLU A 56 13.50 -1.99 5.82
C GLU A 56 12.67 -2.24 4.55
N ALA A 57 11.45 -2.73 4.76
CA ALA A 57 10.41 -2.71 3.73
C ALA A 57 9.72 -1.35 3.75
N GLU A 58 9.63 -0.71 2.59
CA GLU A 58 8.99 0.60 2.44
C GLU A 58 7.70 0.47 1.63
N VAL A 59 6.64 1.13 2.08
CA VAL A 59 5.37 1.23 1.33
C VAL A 59 5.18 2.67 0.88
N ILE A 60 5.07 2.86 -0.43
CA ILE A 60 4.85 4.17 -1.05
C ILE A 60 3.47 4.20 -1.70
N PHE A 61 2.70 5.23 -1.40
CA PHE A 61 1.41 5.52 -2.01
C PHE A 61 1.55 6.67 -2.99
N THR A 62 1.12 6.49 -4.22
CA THR A 62 1.18 7.56 -5.24
C THR A 62 -0.20 7.79 -5.84
N LEU A 63 -0.71 9.01 -5.67
CA LEU A 63 -1.97 9.46 -6.24
C LEU A 63 -1.71 10.14 -7.58
N TYR A 64 -2.41 9.68 -8.61
CA TYR A 64 -2.38 10.22 -9.95
C TYR A 64 -3.73 10.83 -10.32
N GLY A 65 -3.68 11.92 -11.08
CA GLY A 65 -4.85 12.53 -11.71
C GLY A 65 -5.24 11.85 -13.02
N LYS A 66 -6.27 12.39 -13.65
CA LYS A 66 -6.86 11.89 -14.90
C LYS A 66 -5.84 11.75 -16.04
N ASP A 67 -4.94 12.72 -16.13
CA ASP A 67 -3.93 12.80 -17.19
C ASP A 67 -2.68 11.96 -16.88
N GLY A 68 -2.72 11.17 -15.80
CA GLY A 68 -1.60 10.35 -15.34
C GLY A 68 -0.50 11.14 -14.62
N ASN A 69 -0.71 12.44 -14.38
CA ASN A 69 0.20 13.25 -13.60
C ASN A 69 0.17 12.87 -12.12
N GLU A 70 1.34 12.82 -11.49
CA GLU A 70 1.46 12.61 -10.05
C GLU A 70 0.91 13.84 -9.32
N LEU A 71 -0.10 13.64 -8.48
CA LEU A 71 -0.71 14.67 -7.64
C LEU A 71 -0.08 14.68 -6.24
N SER A 72 0.24 13.50 -5.71
CA SER A 72 0.81 13.35 -4.37
C SER A 72 1.51 12.00 -4.24
N LYS A 73 2.54 11.96 -3.38
CA LYS A 73 3.28 10.75 -3.05
C LYS A 73 3.58 10.74 -1.56
N LEU A 74 3.15 9.67 -0.88
CA LEU A 74 3.23 9.53 0.57
C LEU A 74 3.97 8.23 0.91
N ARG A 75 4.92 8.32 1.85
CA ARG A 75 5.61 7.17 2.44
C ARG A 75 4.89 6.79 3.73
N SER A 76 4.72 5.49 4.00
CA SER A 76 4.14 5.04 5.27
C SER A 76 5.07 5.30 6.45
N ASP A 77 4.54 5.87 7.54
CA ASP A 77 5.28 6.03 8.81
C ASP A 77 5.38 4.69 9.53
N ILE A 78 4.27 3.94 9.54
CA ILE A 78 4.15 2.63 10.16
C ILE A 78 3.45 1.71 9.17
N SER A 79 4.09 0.57 8.90
CA SER A 79 3.53 -0.52 8.13
C SER A 79 3.66 -1.83 8.89
N ARG A 80 2.54 -2.46 9.23
CA ARG A 80 2.55 -3.79 9.86
C ARG A 80 2.67 -4.87 8.79
N ILE A 81 3.28 -6.00 9.13
CA ILE A 81 3.25 -7.21 8.30
C ILE A 81 1.78 -7.58 8.02
N PRO A 82 1.44 -8.11 6.83
CA PRO A 82 0.08 -8.56 6.53
C PRO A 82 -0.51 -9.44 7.64
N LEU A 83 -1.65 -9.00 8.17
CA LEU A 83 -2.40 -9.62 9.25
C LEU A 83 -3.54 -10.46 8.70
N LYS A 84 -3.91 -11.50 9.45
CA LYS A 84 -5.12 -12.29 9.21
C LYS A 84 -6.01 -12.21 10.43
N LEU A 85 -7.32 -12.16 10.20
CA LEU A 85 -8.26 -12.29 11.30
C LEU A 85 -8.22 -13.71 11.84
N LYS A 86 -8.42 -13.85 13.15
CA LYS A 86 -8.54 -15.18 13.79
C LYS A 86 -9.64 -16.02 13.14
N ASN A 87 -10.75 -15.38 12.77
CA ASN A 87 -11.85 -15.97 12.04
C ASN A 87 -11.95 -15.28 10.68
N SER A 88 -11.43 -15.93 9.63
CA SER A 88 -11.54 -15.40 8.27
C SER A 88 -13.01 -15.40 7.82
N PRO A 89 -13.48 -14.32 7.17
CA PRO A 89 -14.80 -14.31 6.53
C PRO A 89 -14.91 -15.41 5.47
N THR A 90 -16.11 -15.96 5.32
CA THR A 90 -16.43 -16.96 4.30
C THR A 90 -16.49 -16.33 2.91
N GLY A 91 -16.23 -17.12 1.86
CA GLY A 91 -16.31 -16.66 0.47
C GLY A 91 -15.01 -16.13 -0.12
N TYR A 92 -13.91 -16.13 0.65
CA TYR A 92 -12.58 -15.76 0.19
C TYR A 92 -11.70 -16.99 -0.08
N PRO A 93 -10.70 -16.87 -0.98
CA PRO A 93 -9.71 -17.92 -1.18
C PRO A 93 -8.93 -18.25 0.09
N LYS A 94 -8.31 -19.43 0.12
CA LYS A 94 -7.42 -19.83 1.22
C LYS A 94 -6.37 -18.75 1.47
N HIS A 95 -6.13 -18.42 2.73
CA HIS A 95 -5.21 -17.38 3.21
C HIS A 95 -5.65 -15.93 2.98
N TYR A 96 -6.85 -15.70 2.44
CA TYR A 96 -7.43 -14.38 2.25
C TYR A 96 -8.74 -14.22 3.05
N PRO A 97 -9.19 -12.97 3.27
CA PRO A 97 -8.47 -11.72 3.01
C PRO A 97 -7.25 -11.54 3.93
N MET A 98 -6.28 -10.76 3.46
CA MET A 98 -5.16 -10.28 4.27
C MET A 98 -5.31 -8.78 4.49
N TYR A 99 -4.86 -8.31 5.64
CA TYR A 99 -5.04 -6.91 6.05
C TYR A 99 -3.71 -6.25 6.34
N GLN A 100 -3.59 -4.96 6.06
CA GLN A 100 -2.44 -4.18 6.48
C GLN A 100 -2.90 -2.91 7.17
N VAL A 101 -2.43 -2.69 8.39
CA VAL A 101 -2.66 -1.44 9.11
C VAL A 101 -1.53 -0.50 8.76
N ILE A 102 -1.88 0.61 8.13
CA ILE A 102 -0.93 1.64 7.71
C ILE A 102 -1.30 2.93 8.44
N THR A 103 -0.29 3.67 8.87
CA THR A 103 -0.46 5.02 9.41
C THR A 103 0.41 5.99 8.62
N ILE A 104 -0.17 7.10 8.21
CA ILE A 104 0.52 8.22 7.55
C ILE A 104 -0.02 9.51 8.16
N ASN A 105 0.85 10.41 8.62
CA ASN A 105 0.49 11.71 9.18
C ASN A 105 -0.56 11.58 10.31
N GLY A 106 -0.46 10.54 11.15
CA GLY A 106 -1.35 10.31 12.29
C GLY A 106 -2.72 9.71 11.96
N ILE A 107 -3.12 9.66 10.69
CA ILE A 107 -4.37 8.99 10.29
C ILE A 107 -4.04 7.52 10.05
N THR A 108 -4.88 6.61 10.55
CA THR A 108 -4.71 5.17 10.35
C THR A 108 -5.75 4.66 9.38
N GLU A 109 -5.35 3.76 8.49
CA GLU A 109 -6.23 3.06 7.55
C GLU A 109 -5.92 1.57 7.55
N ILE A 110 -6.93 0.78 7.22
CA ILE A 110 -6.78 -0.66 7.05
C ILE A 110 -6.95 -1.00 5.56
N ILE A 111 -5.87 -1.49 4.98
CA ILE A 111 -5.82 -2.02 3.63
C ILE A 111 -6.28 -3.48 3.66
N GLU A 112 -7.13 -3.87 2.73
CA GLU A 112 -7.62 -5.23 2.55
C GLU A 112 -7.18 -5.75 1.18
N HIS A 113 -6.45 -6.86 1.17
CA HIS A 113 -6.24 -7.70 -0.01
C HIS A 113 -7.23 -8.86 0.05
N ARG A 114 -8.12 -8.94 -0.94
CA ARG A 114 -9.21 -9.93 -0.97
C ARG A 114 -8.80 -11.26 -1.60
N LYS A 115 -7.81 -11.23 -2.49
CA LYS A 115 -7.26 -12.40 -3.18
C LYS A 115 -5.90 -12.03 -3.75
N MET A 116 -5.23 -12.99 -4.38
CA MET A 116 -3.91 -12.80 -5.01
C MET A 116 -4.05 -12.02 -6.33
N GLU A 117 -4.24 -10.70 -6.23
CA GLU A 117 -4.38 -9.79 -7.36
C GLU A 117 -3.67 -8.46 -7.08
N SER A 118 -3.42 -7.67 -8.13
CA SER A 118 -2.80 -6.34 -8.05
C SER A 118 -3.80 -5.24 -7.65
N VAL A 119 -4.82 -5.60 -6.87
CA VAL A 119 -5.89 -4.70 -6.40
C VAL A 119 -5.95 -4.73 -4.88
N PHE A 120 -6.08 -3.56 -4.27
CA PHE A 120 -6.32 -3.42 -2.84
C PHE A 120 -7.55 -2.54 -2.57
N TYR A 121 -8.05 -2.63 -1.34
CA TYR A 121 -9.24 -1.92 -0.86
C TYR A 121 -8.91 -1.24 0.46
N ILE A 122 -9.60 -0.15 0.77
CA ILE A 122 -9.67 0.40 2.12
C ILE A 122 -10.92 -0.17 2.77
N THR A 123 -10.79 -0.73 3.97
CA THR A 123 -11.92 -1.34 4.68
C THR A 123 -12.40 -0.45 5.81
N ASP A 124 -13.69 -0.13 5.78
CA ASP A 124 -14.41 0.57 6.86
C ASP A 124 -15.17 -0.39 7.78
N ALA A 125 -15.02 -1.70 7.57
CA ALA A 125 -15.79 -2.70 8.30
C ALA A 125 -15.43 -2.68 9.79
N PRO A 126 -16.33 -2.23 10.70
CA PRO A 126 -15.97 -2.02 12.11
C PRO A 126 -15.51 -3.32 12.81
N ALA A 127 -16.02 -4.46 12.35
CA ALA A 127 -15.60 -5.78 12.82
C ALA A 127 -14.11 -6.07 12.53
N VAL A 128 -13.58 -5.63 11.38
CA VAL A 128 -12.17 -5.78 11.01
C VAL A 128 -11.30 -4.89 11.90
N TRP A 129 -11.68 -3.62 12.03
CA TRP A 129 -10.99 -2.65 12.90
C TRP A 129 -10.87 -3.16 14.34
N LYS A 130 -12.00 -3.60 14.91
CA LYS A 130 -12.06 -4.20 16.24
C LYS A 130 -11.21 -5.45 16.36
N ALA A 131 -11.29 -6.36 15.38
CA ALA A 131 -10.54 -7.61 15.43
C ALA A 131 -9.03 -7.43 15.29
N LEU A 132 -8.58 -6.35 14.64
CA LEU A 132 -7.16 -5.97 14.52
C LEU A 132 -6.69 -5.04 15.65
N GLY A 133 -7.59 -4.67 16.58
CA GLY A 133 -7.26 -3.81 17.72
C GLY A 133 -6.91 -2.37 17.32
N VAL A 134 -7.43 -1.89 16.18
CA VAL A 134 -7.25 -0.51 15.73
C VAL A 134 -8.44 0.31 16.25
N VAL A 135 -8.16 1.30 17.09
CA VAL A 135 -9.17 2.24 17.61
C VAL A 135 -9.28 3.38 16.63
N GLN A 136 -10.49 3.73 16.18
CA GLN A 136 -10.73 5.00 15.51
C GLN A 136 -10.76 6.08 16.59
N GLU A 137 -9.84 7.04 16.52
CA GLU A 137 -9.93 8.28 17.31
C GLU A 137 -11.00 9.21 16.74
#